data_AF-A0A9I9EED2-F1
#
_entry.id   AF-A0A9I9EED2-F1
#
_cell.length_a   1.000
_cell.length_b   1.000
_cell.length_c   1.000
_cell.angle_alpha   90.00
_cell.angle_beta   90.00
_cell.angle_gamma   90.00
#
_symmetry.space_group_name_H-M   'P 1'
#
loop_
_entity.id
_entity.type
_entity.pdbx_description
1 polymer ?
#
loop_
_entity_poly.entity_id
_entity_poly.type
_entity_poly.pdbx_seq_one_letter_code
_entity_poly.pdbx_strand_id
1 'polypeptide(L)'
;MIFEKVSALAARKGWTTSQLALAWVHNQGNDVVPIPGTTKLQNLESNIEALSLKLIPQDMAELKAYALSDTVKGGRYDNKVITTWEQSDTPPLSSWNLS
;
A
#
# COMPACT_ATOMS: atom_id res chain seq x y z
N MET A 1 -2.25 -5.83 16.85
CA MET A 1 -1.38 -5.03 15.96
C MET A 1 -2.24 -4.03 15.17
N ILE A 2 -1.64 -3.00 14.55
CA ILE A 2 -2.40 -1.97 13.79
C ILE A 2 -3.24 -2.58 12.66
N PHE A 3 -2.69 -3.59 11.97
CA PHE A 3 -3.38 -4.31 10.90
C PHE A 3 -4.73 -4.88 11.33
N GLU A 4 -4.79 -5.57 12.48
CA GLU A 4 -6.03 -6.18 13.00
C GLU A 4 -7.13 -5.13 13.24
N LYS A 5 -6.75 -3.95 13.77
CA LYS A 5 -7.70 -2.86 14.02
C LYS A 5 -8.26 -2.29 12.71
N VAL A 6 -7.38 -2.07 11.73
CA VAL A 6 -7.77 -1.58 10.39
C VAL A 6 -8.65 -2.62 9.69
N SER A 7 -8.29 -3.91 9.76
CA SER A 7 -9.08 -5.00 9.16
C SER A 7 -10.46 -5.12 9.79
N ALA A 8 -10.57 -4.98 11.12
CA ALA A 8 -11.86 -4.99 11.82
C ALA A 8 -12.75 -3.80 11.42
N LEU A 9 -12.18 -2.59 11.26
CA LEU A 9 -12.91 -1.44 10.74
C LEU A 9 -13.38 -1.67 9.30
N ALA A 10 -12.53 -2.19 8.43
CA ALA A 10 -12.88 -2.50 7.04
C ALA A 10 -14.05 -3.51 6.98
N ALA A 11 -13.97 -4.59 7.77
CA ALA A 11 -15.00 -5.60 7.85
C ALA A 11 -16.35 -5.04 8.33
N ARG A 12 -16.36 -4.16 9.34
CA ARG A 12 -17.60 -3.49 9.80
C ARG A 12 -18.29 -2.67 8.72
N LYS A 13 -17.53 -2.17 7.74
CA LYS A 13 -18.05 -1.38 6.61
C LYS A 13 -18.30 -2.20 5.35
N GLY A 14 -17.98 -3.50 5.37
CA GLY A 14 -18.08 -4.39 4.21
C GLY A 14 -17.02 -4.10 3.14
N TRP A 15 -15.88 -3.54 3.53
CA TRP A 15 -14.78 -3.17 2.63
C TRP A 15 -13.58 -4.10 2.84
N THR A 16 -12.73 -4.20 1.83
CA THR A 16 -11.41 -4.84 2.02
C THR A 16 -10.48 -3.91 2.79
N THR A 17 -9.48 -4.48 3.47
CA THR A 17 -8.46 -3.70 4.17
C THR A 17 -7.70 -2.77 3.21
N SER A 18 -7.44 -3.21 1.98
CA SER A 18 -6.79 -2.40 0.94
C SER A 18 -7.68 -1.24 0.47
N GLN A 19 -8.98 -1.48 0.31
CA GLN A 19 -9.96 -0.44 -0.02
C GLN A 19 -10.03 0.63 1.06
N LEU A 20 -10.11 0.23 2.34
CA LEU A 20 -10.11 1.16 3.46
C LEU A 20 -8.84 2.02 3.49
N ALA A 21 -7.67 1.40 3.27
CA ALA A 21 -6.41 2.12 3.22
C ALA A 21 -6.37 3.13 2.07
N LEU A 22 -6.80 2.74 0.87
CA LEU A 22 -6.80 3.62 -0.30
C LEU A 22 -7.81 4.78 -0.16
N ALA A 23 -9.00 4.49 0.37
CA ALA A 23 -10.01 5.51 0.69
C ALA A 23 -9.48 6.51 1.73
N TRP A 24 -8.74 6.05 2.74
CA TRP A 24 -8.13 6.93 3.75
C TRP A 24 -7.07 7.86 3.15
N VAL A 25 -6.22 7.36 2.25
CA VAL A 25 -5.22 8.19 1.55
C VAL A 25 -5.91 9.26 0.70
N HIS A 26 -6.95 8.87 -0.03
CA HIS A 26 -7.73 9.81 -0.86
C HIS A 26 -8.40 10.91 -0.04
N ASN A 27 -8.78 10.62 1.22
CA ASN A 27 -9.41 11.59 2.12
C ASN A 27 -8.40 12.47 2.90
N GLN A 28 -7.08 12.38 2.65
CA GLN A 28 -6.09 13.23 3.33
C GLN A 28 -6.08 14.69 2.83
N GLY A 29 -6.56 14.94 1.62
CA GLY A 29 -6.60 16.28 1.02
C GLY A 29 -6.95 16.23 -0.46
N ASN A 30 -7.47 17.33 -0.99
CA ASN A 30 -7.81 17.44 -2.42
C ASN A 30 -6.58 17.46 -3.33
N ASP A 31 -5.39 17.61 -2.76
CA ASP A 31 -4.07 17.60 -3.38
C ASP A 31 -3.38 16.23 -3.31
N VAL A 32 -4.05 15.21 -2.75
CA VAL A 32 -3.51 13.86 -2.60
C VAL A 32 -4.08 12.91 -3.65
N VAL A 33 -3.24 12.51 -4.60
CA VAL A 33 -3.61 11.57 -5.67
C VAL A 33 -2.81 10.28 -5.52
N PRO A 34 -3.38 9.21 -4.92
CA PRO A 34 -2.68 7.94 -4.79
C PRO A 34 -2.49 7.26 -6.15
N ILE A 35 -1.33 6.63 -6.35
CA ILE A 35 -0.96 5.89 -7.57
C ILE A 35 -0.77 4.39 -7.28
N PRO A 36 -1.82 3.65 -6.90
CA PRO A 36 -1.69 2.25 -6.52
C PRO A 36 -1.36 1.37 -7.73
N GLY A 37 -0.18 0.75 -7.72
CA GLY A 37 0.21 -0.23 -8.73
C GLY A 37 -0.30 -1.64 -8.42
N THR A 38 -0.68 -2.40 -9.44
CA THR A 38 -1.06 -3.81 -9.34
C THR A 38 -0.78 -4.55 -10.64
N THR A 39 -0.52 -5.86 -10.56
CA THR A 39 -0.40 -6.77 -11.71
C THR A 39 -1.64 -7.64 -11.93
N LYS A 40 -2.63 -7.57 -11.03
CA LYS A 40 -3.87 -8.37 -11.05
C LYS A 40 -5.07 -7.50 -11.35
N LEU A 41 -5.93 -7.95 -12.27
CA LEU A 41 -7.14 -7.23 -12.67
C LEU A 41 -8.12 -7.04 -11.50
N GLN A 42 -8.33 -8.08 -10.68
CA GLN A 42 -9.26 -8.02 -9.53
C GLN A 42 -8.84 -6.96 -8.51
N ASN A 43 -7.54 -6.75 -8.34
CA ASN A 43 -7.01 -5.70 -7.47
C ASN A 43 -7.21 -4.32 -8.09
N LEU A 44 -7.13 -4.19 -9.42
CA LEU A 44 -7.41 -2.94 -10.12
C LEU A 44 -8.87 -2.54 -9.91
N GLU A 45 -9.80 -3.48 -10.08
CA GLU A 45 -11.23 -3.29 -9.83
C GLU A 45 -11.47 -2.85 -8.38
N SER A 46 -10.88 -3.56 -7.40
CA SER A 46 -10.99 -3.20 -5.99
C SER A 46 -10.41 -1.81 -5.67
N ASN A 47 -9.31 -1.41 -6.32
CA ASN A 47 -8.71 -0.09 -6.17
C ASN A 47 -9.62 1.01 -6.72
N ILE A 48 -10.30 0.76 -7.85
CA ILE A 48 -11.26 1.70 -8.45
C ILE A 48 -12.47 1.86 -7.53
N GLU A 49 -13.01 0.76 -7.00
CA GLU A 49 -14.13 0.79 -6.05
C GLU A 49 -13.82 1.62 -4.80
N ALA A 50 -12.56 1.62 -4.35
CA ALA A 50 -12.12 2.39 -3.19
C ALA A 50 -12.38 3.90 -3.33
N LEU A 51 -12.39 4.43 -4.56
CA LEU A 51 -12.65 5.86 -4.83
C LEU A 51 -14.09 6.27 -4.49
N SER A 52 -15.03 5.31 -4.50
CA SER A 52 -16.44 5.57 -4.17
C SER A 52 -16.70 5.51 -2.67
N LEU A 53 -15.74 5.03 -1.87
CA LEU A 53 -15.90 4.81 -0.45
C LEU A 53 -15.71 6.10 0.33
N LYS A 54 -16.70 6.44 1.16
CA LYS A 54 -16.70 7.68 1.95
C LYS A 54 -16.45 7.37 3.42
N LEU A 55 -15.37 7.92 3.96
CA LEU A 55 -15.06 7.87 5.38
C LEU A 55 -15.78 9.01 6.08
N ILE A 56 -16.58 8.68 7.09
CA ILE A 56 -17.19 9.71 7.95
C ILE A 56 -16.15 10.23 8.95
N PRO A 57 -16.36 11.42 9.56
CA PRO A 57 -15.41 11.97 10.53
C PRO A 57 -15.06 11.02 11.68
N GLN A 58 -16.00 10.16 12.08
CA GLN A 58 -15.76 9.12 13.09
C GLN A 58 -14.76 8.06 12.62
N ASP A 59 -14.87 7.58 11.37
CA ASP A 59 -13.91 6.61 10.82
C ASP A 59 -12.51 7.21 10.76
N MET A 60 -12.41 8.48 10.36
CA MET A 60 -11.13 9.21 10.29
C MET A 60 -10.49 9.39 11.67
N ALA A 61 -11.29 9.71 12.69
CA ALA A 61 -10.83 9.80 14.07
C ALA A 61 -10.33 8.44 14.59
N GLU A 62 -11.05 7.37 14.28
CA GLU A 62 -10.70 6.01 14.68
C GLU A 62 -9.39 5.55 14.00
N LEU A 63 -9.23 5.77 12.69
CA LEU A 63 -8.00 5.48 11.95
C LEU A 63 -6.80 6.27 12.48
N LYS A 64 -7.00 7.55 12.82
CA LYS A 64 -5.96 8.39 13.43
C LYS A 64 -5.54 7.85 14.80
N ALA A 65 -6.48 7.36 15.60
CA ALA A 65 -6.17 6.74 16.90
C ALA A 65 -5.36 5.44 16.76
N TYR A 66 -5.52 4.69 15.67
CA TYR A 66 -4.71 3.50 15.42
C TYR A 66 -3.25 3.86 15.11
N ALA A 67 -3.02 4.97 14.41
CA ALA A 67 -1.70 5.44 13.99
C ALA A 67 -0.89 6.13 15.11
N LEU A 68 -1.53 6.56 16.21
CA LEU A 68 -0.86 7.18 17.38
C LEU A 68 -0.02 6.20 18.22
N SER A 69 0.20 4.98 17.72
CA SER A 69 1.15 4.05 18.33
C SER A 69 2.56 4.47 17.92
N ASP A 70 3.23 5.19 18.82
CA ASP A 70 4.55 5.84 18.75
C ASP A 70 5.75 4.91 18.44
N THR A 71 5.54 3.81 17.71
CA THR A 71 6.46 2.66 17.65
C THR A 71 7.19 2.52 16.31
N VAL A 72 6.82 3.27 15.27
CA VAL A 72 7.46 3.14 13.94
C VAL A 72 8.00 4.48 13.46
N LYS A 73 9.05 4.97 14.12
CA LYS A 73 10.07 5.79 13.46
C LYS A 73 10.96 4.85 12.64
N GLY A 74 10.43 4.30 11.55
CA GLY A 74 11.13 3.32 10.71
C GLY A 74 12.05 3.98 9.69
N GLY A 75 13.25 3.42 9.50
CA GLY A 75 14.07 3.70 8.32
C GLY A 75 13.37 3.21 7.04
N ARG A 76 13.72 3.78 5.87
CA ARG A 76 13.13 3.41 4.56
C ARG A 76 13.35 1.95 4.17
N TYR A 77 14.31 1.28 4.82
CA TYR A 77 14.68 -0.10 4.58
C TYR A 77 14.81 -0.82 5.92
N ASP A 78 14.35 -2.06 5.96
CA ASP A 78 14.89 -3.05 6.89
C ASP A 78 16.39 -3.21 6.56
N ASN A 79 17.26 -3.61 7.51
CA ASN A 79 18.74 -3.67 7.34
C ASN A 79 19.25 -4.62 6.22
N LYS A 80 18.39 -5.07 5.31
CA LYS A 80 18.67 -5.86 4.11
C LYS A 80 18.54 -5.02 2.84
N VAL A 81 19.23 -3.88 2.77
CA VAL A 81 19.43 -3.19 1.49
C VAL A 81 20.20 -4.14 0.58
N ILE A 82 19.55 -4.70 -0.45
CA ILE A 82 20.22 -5.40 -1.52
C ILE A 82 20.89 -4.32 -2.38
N THR A 83 22.20 -4.23 -2.28
CA THR A 83 23.05 -3.36 -3.08
C THR A 83 23.05 -3.86 -4.53
N THR A 84 22.20 -3.27 -5.38
CA THR A 84 22.00 -3.71 -6.78
C THR A 84 23.28 -3.71 -7.62
N TRP A 85 24.29 -2.93 -7.23
CA TRP A 85 25.59 -2.90 -7.93
C TRP A 85 26.41 -4.19 -7.78
N GLU A 86 26.20 -4.99 -6.72
CA GLU A 86 26.92 -6.26 -6.52
C GLU A 86 26.46 -7.38 -7.46
N GLN A 87 25.26 -7.25 -8.03
CA GLN A 87 24.67 -8.25 -8.94
C GLN A 87 24.48 -7.70 -10.36
N SER A 88 25.13 -6.57 -10.68
CA SER A 88 25.07 -5.92 -11.99
C SER A 88 26.10 -6.54 -12.96
N ASP A 89 25.98 -7.84 -13.21
CA ASP A 89 26.79 -8.53 -14.23
C ASP A 89 26.17 -8.36 -15.63
N THR A 90 27.02 -8.38 -16.66
CA THR A 90 26.59 -8.38 -18.07
C THR A 90 26.62 -9.81 -18.61
N PRO A 91 25.55 -10.29 -19.29
CA PRO A 91 25.56 -11.61 -19.93
C PRO A 91 26.79 -11.77 -20.86
N PRO A 92 27.51 -12.90 -20.79
CA PRO A 92 28.71 -13.12 -21.61
C PRO A 92 28.35 -13.16 -23.10
N LEU A 93 29.26 -12.72 -23.98
CA LEU A 93 29.00 -12.70 -25.44
C LEU A 93 28.54 -14.05 -26.02
N SER A 94 28.91 -15.17 -25.39
CA SER A 94 28.47 -16.52 -25.76
C SER A 94 26.97 -16.77 -25.56
N SER A 95 26.27 -15.99 -24.74
CA SER A 95 24.81 -16.12 -24.52
C SER A 95 23.96 -15.51 -25.63
N TRP A 96 24.57 -14.85 -26.61
CA TRP A 96 23.89 -14.15 -27.70
C TRP A 96 23.75 -14.99 -28.98
N ASN A 97 24.19 -16.26 -28.97
CA ASN A 97 23.98 -17.19 -30.07
C ASN A 97 22.52 -17.68 -30.07
N LEU A 98 21.66 -16.89 -30.71
CA LEU A 98 20.32 -17.30 -31.11
C LEU A 98 20.43 -18.29 -32.27
N SER A 99 20.12 -19.56 -32.01
CA SER A 99 19.79 -20.56 -33.05
C SER A 99 18.39 -20.34 -33.57
#